data_AF-A0ABD3SXA1-F1
#
_entry.id   AF-A0ABD3SXA1-F1
#
_cell.length_a   1.000
_cell.length_b   1.000
_cell.length_c   1.000
_cell.angle_alpha   90.00
_cell.angle_beta   90.00
_cell.angle_gamma   90.00
#
_symmetry.space_group_name_H-M   'P 1'
#
loop_
_entity.id
_entity.type
_entity.pdbx_description
1 polymer ?
#
loop_
_entity_poly.entity_id
_entity_poly.type
_entity_poly.pdbx_seq_one_letter_code
_entity_poly.pdbx_strand_id
1 'polypeptide(L)'
;MSINDVVLLRSLELRLLRCSIPSDDPSLPPPSPTQSSPPVSHLYSLLNDVVTLIESGHYLQALSSSKALFPDLQFQSSDSAELFYSETLPNCVSSFLNVNSCDQNSVELGYRALLLMAVGVAALLAFTQCNITGPLDKLPCMPLAELLIKDDIGGGDWVEWEAWAHKELMSVGSDLHGKFSNLQYVIFAKTLLLRTRDLLLEGKFSSKDGVRSITWWLGRSLFLQQRLLDERSSFLFDMLRVCKRESLFYLGTLEKIKDYWGANEDCSTVLSTFHVEVGIQELYYGRVDASR
;
A
#
# COMPACT_ATOMS: atom_id res chain seq x y z
N MET A 1 -14.46 -19.08 -12.21
CA MET A 1 -13.75 -18.93 -10.91
C MET A 1 -13.76 -20.25 -10.19
N SER A 2 -12.60 -20.82 -9.85
CA SER A 2 -12.57 -21.88 -8.84
C SER A 2 -12.77 -21.20 -7.47
N ILE A 3 -13.65 -21.73 -6.63
CA ILE A 3 -13.95 -21.17 -5.31
C ILE A 3 -12.67 -21.11 -4.46
N ASN A 4 -11.74 -22.03 -4.68
CA ASN A 4 -10.49 -22.15 -3.93
C ASN A 4 -9.54 -20.97 -4.18
N ASP A 5 -9.41 -20.49 -5.42
CA ASP A 5 -8.46 -19.40 -5.72
C ASP A 5 -8.88 -18.07 -5.10
N VAL A 6 -10.19 -17.82 -5.01
CA VAL A 6 -10.74 -16.63 -4.37
C VAL A 6 -10.49 -16.67 -2.86
N VAL A 7 -10.67 -17.84 -2.24
CA VAL A 7 -10.39 -18.03 -0.80
C VAL A 7 -8.90 -17.80 -0.51
N LEU A 8 -8.01 -18.32 -1.36
CA LEU A 8 -6.57 -18.11 -1.23
C LEU A 8 -6.18 -16.63 -1.36
N LEU A 9 -6.69 -15.93 -2.37
CA LEU A 9 -6.45 -14.50 -2.54
C LEU A 9 -6.87 -13.71 -1.30
N ARG A 10 -8.08 -13.96 -0.80
CA ARG A 10 -8.60 -13.30 0.42
C ARG A 10 -7.78 -13.64 1.65
N SER A 11 -7.25 -14.86 1.75
CA SER A 11 -6.37 -15.26 2.86
C SER A 11 -5.04 -14.50 2.87
N LEU A 12 -4.45 -14.26 1.69
CA LEU A 12 -3.23 -13.45 1.55
C LEU A 12 -3.49 -11.99 1.89
N GLU A 13 -4.66 -11.47 1.51
CA GLU A 13 -5.06 -10.11 1.89
C GLU A 13 -5.19 -9.94 3.40
N LEU A 14 -5.83 -10.89 4.08
CA LEU A 14 -5.95 -10.87 5.54
C LEU A 14 -4.56 -10.93 6.21
N ARG A 15 -3.66 -11.79 5.71
CA ARG A 15 -2.27 -11.87 6.16
C ARG A 15 -1.53 -10.55 6.05
N LEU A 16 -1.63 -9.89 4.89
CA LEU A 16 -1.04 -8.57 4.69
C LEU A 16 -1.59 -7.55 5.70
N LEU A 17 -2.91 -7.58 5.95
CA LEU A 17 -3.54 -6.67 6.92
C LEU A 17 -3.02 -6.90 8.35
N ARG A 18 -2.86 -8.16 8.77
CA ARG A 18 -2.34 -8.53 10.10
C ARG A 18 -0.98 -7.91 10.42
N CYS A 19 -0.15 -7.64 9.42
CA CYS A 19 1.15 -6.99 9.59
C CYS A 19 1.07 -5.59 10.24
N SER A 20 -0.13 -5.01 10.31
CA SER A 20 -0.39 -3.69 10.90
C SER A 20 -1.33 -3.70 12.10
N ILE A 21 -1.79 -4.88 12.51
CA ILE A 21 -2.70 -5.05 13.64
C ILE A 21 -1.85 -5.48 14.84
N PRO A 22 -1.99 -4.84 16.02
CA PRO A 22 -1.34 -5.31 17.22
C PRO A 22 -1.71 -6.77 17.49
N SER A 23 -0.71 -7.66 17.55
CA SER A 23 -0.92 -9.03 18.04
C SER A 23 -0.90 -9.00 19.57
N ASP A 24 -1.89 -9.61 20.20
CA ASP A 24 -1.90 -9.82 21.66
C ASP A 24 -0.78 -10.81 22.10
N ASP A 25 -0.21 -11.55 21.16
CA ASP A 25 0.92 -12.46 21.40
C ASP A 25 2.02 -12.29 20.34
N PRO A 26 3.11 -11.55 20.64
CA PRO A 26 4.24 -11.37 19.72
C PRO A 26 5.11 -12.63 19.57
N SER A 27 4.83 -13.70 20.32
CA SER A 27 5.65 -14.92 20.34
C SER A 27 5.10 -16.08 19.50
N LEU A 28 3.88 -15.96 18.99
CA LEU A 28 3.31 -16.98 18.12
C LEU A 28 3.90 -16.85 16.70
N PRO A 29 4.57 -17.89 16.18
CA PRO A 29 4.97 -17.88 14.77
C PRO A 29 3.73 -17.69 13.89
N PRO A 30 3.86 -17.01 12.74
CA PRO A 30 2.75 -16.87 11.81
C PRO A 30 2.14 -18.26 11.55
N PRO A 31 0.80 -18.38 11.55
CA PRO A 31 0.15 -19.67 11.38
C PRO A 31 0.74 -20.33 10.13
N SER A 32 1.31 -21.52 10.31
CA SER A 32 1.95 -22.26 9.23
C SER A 32 0.94 -22.38 8.08
N PRO A 33 1.36 -22.16 6.82
CA PRO A 33 0.45 -22.27 5.70
C PRO A 33 -0.20 -23.65 5.75
N THR A 34 -1.53 -23.67 5.91
CA THR A 34 -2.30 -24.91 5.82
C THR A 34 -1.94 -25.53 4.49
N GLN A 35 -1.32 -26.72 4.51
CA GLN A 35 -0.92 -27.44 3.31
C GLN A 35 -2.17 -27.86 2.54
N SER A 36 -2.74 -26.94 1.77
CA SER A 36 -3.54 -27.24 0.61
C SER A 36 -2.60 -27.28 -0.58
N SER A 37 -2.56 -28.42 -1.27
CA SER A 37 -1.92 -28.63 -2.58
C SER A 37 -2.19 -27.47 -3.56
N PRO A 38 -1.27 -27.20 -4.50
CA PRO A 38 -0.81 -25.85 -4.84
C PRO A 38 -1.77 -25.07 -5.76
N PRO A 39 -1.76 -23.73 -5.70
CA PRO A 39 -2.15 -22.90 -6.84
C PRO A 39 -0.96 -22.83 -7.80
N VAL A 40 -1.15 -23.34 -9.01
CA VAL A 40 -0.12 -23.55 -10.06
C VAL A 40 0.33 -22.23 -10.73
N SER A 41 0.04 -21.07 -10.14
CA SER A 41 0.31 -19.75 -10.73
C SER A 41 1.56 -19.10 -10.14
N HIS A 42 2.49 -18.69 -11.01
CA HIS A 42 3.67 -17.91 -10.66
C HIS A 42 3.33 -16.65 -9.83
N LEU A 43 2.19 -16.00 -10.11
CA LEU A 43 1.73 -14.82 -9.39
C LEU A 43 1.36 -15.11 -7.93
N TYR A 44 0.77 -16.28 -7.66
CA TYR A 44 0.46 -16.69 -6.28
C TYR A 44 1.74 -16.87 -5.47
N SER A 45 2.73 -17.60 -6.02
CA SER A 45 4.01 -17.82 -5.34
C SER A 45 4.70 -16.50 -5.02
N LEU A 46 4.83 -15.62 -6.03
CA LEU A 46 5.44 -14.31 -5.87
C LEU A 46 4.73 -13.48 -4.80
N LEU A 47 3.40 -13.43 -4.83
CA LEU A 47 2.64 -12.69 -3.83
C LEU A 47 2.81 -13.28 -2.43
N ASN A 48 2.75 -14.60 -2.29
CA ASN A 48 2.95 -15.27 -1.01
C ASN A 48 4.35 -14.98 -0.43
N ASP A 49 5.38 -14.98 -1.27
CA ASP A 49 6.75 -14.68 -0.87
C ASP A 49 6.86 -13.22 -0.42
N VAL A 50 6.29 -12.28 -1.17
CA VAL A 50 6.23 -10.85 -0.81
C VAL A 50 5.52 -10.65 0.53
N VAL A 51 4.34 -11.26 0.73
CA VAL A 51 3.59 -11.16 2.00
C VAL A 51 4.41 -11.73 3.17
N THR A 52 5.10 -12.85 2.96
CA THR A 52 5.95 -13.48 3.99
C THR A 52 7.14 -12.59 4.38
N LEU A 53 7.75 -11.90 3.41
CA LEU A 53 8.81 -10.92 3.67
C LEU A 53 8.29 -9.72 4.47
N ILE A 54 7.07 -9.24 4.16
CA ILE A 54 6.43 -8.14 4.89
C ILE A 54 6.12 -8.57 6.33
N GLU A 55 5.54 -9.75 6.54
CA GLU A 55 5.26 -10.31 7.88
C GLU A 55 6.52 -10.42 8.74
N SER A 56 7.67 -10.68 8.11
CA SER A 56 8.98 -10.80 8.78
C SER A 56 9.72 -9.47 8.95
N GLY A 57 9.13 -8.34 8.53
CA GLY A 57 9.76 -7.01 8.58
C GLY A 57 10.85 -6.77 7.52
N HIS A 58 11.00 -7.64 6.53
CA HIS A 58 11.97 -7.53 5.44
C HIS A 58 11.42 -6.72 4.26
N TYR A 59 11.02 -5.47 4.50
CA TYR A 59 10.32 -4.64 3.52
C TYR A 59 11.14 -4.33 2.27
N LEU A 60 12.45 -4.13 2.40
CA LEU A 60 13.33 -3.91 1.23
C LEU A 60 13.36 -5.11 0.30
N GLN A 61 13.47 -6.33 0.85
CA GLN A 61 13.47 -7.55 0.05
C GLN A 61 12.11 -7.76 -0.63
N ALA A 62 11.01 -7.38 0.03
CA ALA A 62 9.68 -7.41 -0.56
C ALA A 62 9.59 -6.47 -1.78
N LEU A 63 10.13 -5.25 -1.68
CA LEU A 63 10.21 -4.30 -2.80
C LEU A 63 11.10 -4.84 -3.93
N SER A 64 12.27 -5.40 -3.60
CA SER A 64 13.19 -5.98 -4.58
C SER A 64 12.67 -7.24 -5.27
N SER A 65 11.76 -7.97 -4.65
CA SER A 65 11.10 -9.13 -5.27
C SER A 65 10.03 -8.70 -6.27
N SER A 66 9.54 -7.46 -6.17
CA SER A 66 8.50 -6.91 -7.03
C SER A 66 9.00 -6.30 -8.34
N LYS A 67 10.29 -6.48 -8.67
CA LYS A 67 10.92 -6.06 -9.94
C LYS A 67 10.17 -6.57 -11.18
N ALA A 68 9.61 -7.78 -11.08
CA ALA A 68 8.84 -8.39 -12.16
C ALA A 68 7.52 -7.65 -12.49
N LEU A 69 7.05 -6.73 -11.64
CA LEU A 69 5.87 -5.90 -11.90
C LEU A 69 6.12 -4.85 -12.98
N PHE A 70 7.38 -4.47 -13.15
CA PHE A 70 7.77 -3.30 -13.93
C PHE A 70 8.90 -3.66 -14.92
N PRO A 71 8.73 -4.69 -15.77
CA PRO A 71 9.80 -5.14 -16.67
C PRO A 71 10.14 -4.10 -17.74
N ASP A 72 9.17 -3.28 -18.14
CA ASP A 72 9.33 -2.22 -19.16
C ASP A 72 9.78 -0.88 -18.56
N LEU A 73 10.04 -0.83 -17.26
CA LEU A 73 10.38 0.39 -16.55
C LEU A 73 11.86 0.70 -16.82
N GLN A 74 12.11 1.21 -18.02
CA GLN A 74 13.40 1.74 -18.44
C GLN A 74 13.49 3.17 -17.92
N PHE A 75 14.26 3.35 -16.86
CA PHE A 75 14.59 4.68 -16.37
C PHE A 75 15.54 5.34 -17.35
N GLN A 76 15.14 6.46 -17.92
CA GLN A 76 16.08 7.31 -18.63
C GLN A 76 16.74 8.22 -17.61
N SER A 77 18.06 8.44 -17.72
CA SER A 77 18.82 9.30 -16.80
C SER A 77 18.33 10.76 -16.79
N SER A 78 17.48 11.16 -17.73
CA SER A 78 16.84 12.48 -17.82
C SER A 78 15.44 12.57 -17.19
N ASP A 79 14.88 11.47 -16.68
CA ASP A 79 13.52 11.49 -16.16
C ASP A 79 13.46 12.25 -14.83
N SER A 80 12.55 13.24 -14.74
CA SER A 80 12.30 13.97 -13.50
C SER A 80 11.44 13.13 -12.56
N ALA A 81 11.61 13.32 -11.25
CA ALA A 81 10.75 12.69 -10.24
C ALA A 81 9.26 12.97 -10.51
N GLU A 82 8.95 14.20 -10.91
CA GLU A 82 7.60 14.62 -11.26
C GLU A 82 7.00 13.77 -12.39
N LEU A 83 7.72 13.64 -13.52
CA LEU A 83 7.28 12.84 -14.66
C LEU A 83 7.10 11.36 -14.26
N PHE A 84 8.05 10.83 -13.49
CA PHE A 84 7.99 9.45 -13.05
C PHE A 84 6.76 9.14 -12.20
N TYR A 85 6.49 9.96 -11.18
CA TYR A 85 5.39 9.72 -10.25
C TYR A 85 4.02 10.13 -10.79
N SER A 86 3.95 11.09 -11.72
CA SER A 86 2.69 11.55 -12.33
C SER A 86 2.27 10.73 -13.55
N GLU A 87 3.22 10.22 -14.34
CA GLU A 87 2.93 9.53 -15.60
C GLU A 87 3.48 8.10 -15.65
N THR A 88 4.80 7.92 -15.51
CA THR A 88 5.46 6.62 -15.75
C THR A 88 4.92 5.54 -14.82
N LEU A 89 4.95 5.77 -13.50
CA LEU A 89 4.50 4.80 -12.52
C LEU A 89 2.99 4.49 -12.65
N PRO A 90 2.09 5.47 -12.78
CA PRO A 90 0.68 5.20 -13.08
C PRO A 90 0.43 4.41 -14.36
N ASN A 91 1.18 4.68 -15.43
CA ASN A 91 1.09 3.94 -16.69
C ASN A 91 1.55 2.49 -16.53
N CYS A 92 2.62 2.25 -15.78
CA CYS A 92 3.07 0.90 -15.45
C CYS A 92 2.02 0.12 -14.65
N VAL A 93 1.36 0.76 -13.67
CA VAL A 93 0.24 0.15 -12.93
C VAL A 93 -0.91 -0.21 -13.87
N SER A 94 -1.28 0.71 -14.78
CA SER A 94 -2.32 0.47 -15.78
C SER A 94 -1.98 -0.68 -16.72
N SER A 95 -0.74 -0.73 -17.21
CA SER A 95 -0.25 -1.80 -18.08
C SER A 95 -0.25 -3.15 -17.36
N PHE A 96 0.25 -3.19 -16.12
CA PHE A 96 0.32 -4.41 -15.32
C PHE A 96 -1.07 -4.96 -14.99
N LEU A 97 -2.00 -4.10 -14.58
CA LEU A 97 -3.37 -4.52 -14.29
C LEU A 97 -4.16 -4.87 -15.55
N ASN A 98 -3.92 -4.20 -16.68
CA ASN A 98 -4.56 -4.45 -17.98
C ASN A 98 -6.10 -4.67 -17.92
N VAL A 99 -6.79 -3.84 -17.11
CA VAL A 99 -8.19 -4.05 -16.70
C VAL A 99 -9.19 -4.03 -17.88
N ASN A 100 -8.80 -3.43 -19.01
CA ASN A 100 -9.65 -3.31 -20.20
C ASN A 100 -9.50 -4.48 -21.19
N SER A 101 -8.69 -5.50 -20.87
CA SER A 101 -8.53 -6.67 -21.72
C SER A 101 -9.76 -7.59 -21.63
N CYS A 102 -10.36 -7.92 -22.79
CA CYS A 102 -11.58 -8.73 -22.86
C CYS A 102 -11.42 -10.18 -22.33
N ASP A 103 -10.19 -10.66 -22.17
CA ASP A 103 -9.88 -12.06 -21.85
C ASP A 103 -9.48 -12.28 -20.37
N GLN A 104 -9.67 -11.29 -19.51
CA GLN A 104 -9.08 -11.34 -18.17
C GLN A 104 -9.85 -12.22 -17.18
N ASN A 105 -9.11 -13.16 -16.57
CA ASN A 105 -9.56 -13.91 -15.41
C ASN A 105 -9.60 -12.99 -14.18
N SER A 106 -10.79 -12.76 -13.59
CA SER A 106 -10.97 -11.89 -12.43
C SER A 106 -10.08 -12.26 -11.23
N VAL A 107 -9.76 -13.54 -11.07
CA VAL A 107 -8.85 -14.02 -10.03
C VAL A 107 -7.42 -13.55 -10.26
N GLU A 108 -6.94 -13.62 -11.50
CA GLU A 108 -5.59 -13.19 -11.85
C GLU A 108 -5.44 -11.69 -11.66
N LEU A 109 -6.45 -10.92 -12.08
CA LEU A 109 -6.53 -9.49 -11.82
C LEU A 109 -6.49 -9.19 -10.31
N GLY A 110 -7.20 -9.98 -9.50
CA GLY A 110 -7.14 -9.90 -8.04
C GLY A 110 -5.73 -10.13 -7.48
N TYR A 111 -5.01 -11.14 -7.97
CA TYR A 111 -3.61 -11.39 -7.57
C TYR A 111 -2.68 -10.25 -7.94
N ARG A 112 -2.82 -9.70 -9.16
CA ARG A 112 -2.04 -8.56 -9.63
C ARG A 112 -2.30 -7.31 -8.77
N ALA A 113 -3.57 -7.02 -8.50
CA ALA A 113 -3.95 -5.91 -7.65
C ALA A 113 -3.47 -6.06 -6.20
N LEU A 114 -3.59 -7.26 -5.63
CA LEU A 114 -3.10 -7.53 -4.28
C LEU A 114 -1.57 -7.43 -4.19
N LEU A 115 -0.85 -7.81 -5.25
CA LEU A 115 0.59 -7.66 -5.33
C LEU A 115 1.02 -6.19 -5.38
N LEU A 116 0.36 -5.36 -6.19
CA LEU A 116 0.59 -3.90 -6.18
C LEU A 116 0.28 -3.28 -4.82
N MET A 117 -0.80 -3.73 -4.17
CA MET A 117 -1.14 -3.30 -2.82
C MET A 117 -0.05 -3.71 -1.81
N ALA A 118 0.43 -4.96 -1.85
CA ALA A 118 1.48 -5.45 -0.97
C ALA A 118 2.79 -4.66 -1.14
N VAL A 119 3.16 -4.29 -2.36
CA VAL A 119 4.33 -3.44 -2.64
C VAL A 119 4.15 -2.03 -2.08
N GLY A 120 2.96 -1.44 -2.26
CA GLY A 120 2.64 -0.15 -1.63
C GLY A 120 2.70 -0.22 -0.10
N VAL A 121 2.19 -1.30 0.50
CA VAL A 121 2.27 -1.56 1.95
C VAL A 121 3.72 -1.72 2.41
N ALA A 122 4.54 -2.48 1.68
CA ALA A 122 5.96 -2.64 2.00
C ALA A 122 6.69 -1.28 2.00
N ALA A 123 6.43 -0.41 1.02
CA ALA A 123 7.02 0.92 0.99
C ALA A 123 6.55 1.79 2.18
N LEU A 124 5.26 1.74 2.52
CA LEU A 124 4.69 2.46 3.65
C LEU A 124 5.30 2.00 4.99
N LEU A 125 5.44 0.69 5.18
CA LEU A 125 6.02 0.11 6.39
C LEU A 125 7.53 0.35 6.47
N ALA A 126 8.26 0.30 5.35
CA ALA A 126 9.67 0.67 5.29
C ALA A 126 9.88 2.12 5.72
N PHE A 127 9.08 3.05 5.22
CA PHE A 127 9.14 4.45 5.64
C PHE A 127 8.85 4.61 7.14
N THR A 128 7.80 3.93 7.62
CA THR A 128 7.39 3.98 9.04
C THR A 128 8.49 3.44 9.95
N GLN A 129 9.11 2.32 9.58
CA GLN A 129 10.23 1.77 10.34
C GLN A 129 11.44 2.70 10.36
N CYS A 130 11.78 3.30 9.22
CA CYS A 130 12.91 4.21 9.10
C CYS A 130 12.73 5.53 9.85
N ASN A 131 11.51 6.09 9.89
CA ASN A 131 11.28 7.44 10.40
C ASN A 131 10.52 7.52 11.73
N ILE A 132 9.83 6.46 12.16
CA ILE A 132 8.91 6.51 13.32
C ILE A 132 9.29 5.51 14.41
N THR A 133 9.47 4.22 14.08
CA THR A 133 9.63 3.18 15.12
C THR A 133 11.09 2.78 15.36
N GLY A 134 11.96 2.87 14.34
CA GLY A 134 13.36 2.44 14.40
C GLY A 134 13.54 0.92 14.59
N PRO A 135 14.78 0.39 14.43
CA PRO A 135 15.81 0.76 13.47
C PRO A 135 15.63 0.00 12.14
N LEU A 136 16.11 0.56 11.02
CA LEU A 136 16.59 -0.22 9.88
C LEU A 136 17.67 0.57 9.13
N ASP A 137 18.55 -0.21 8.51
CA ASP A 137 19.63 0.18 7.61
C ASP A 137 19.21 1.23 6.58
N LYS A 138 20.20 1.99 6.10
CA LYS A 138 20.06 3.01 5.04
C LYS A 138 19.12 2.52 3.93
N LEU A 139 17.87 2.95 3.95
CA LEU A 139 16.97 2.74 2.83
C LEU A 139 17.63 3.35 1.59
N PRO A 140 17.58 2.69 0.43
CA PRO A 140 17.95 3.35 -0.79
C PRO A 140 17.03 4.56 -1.00
N CYS A 141 17.53 5.62 -1.62
CA CYS A 141 16.75 6.84 -1.81
C CYS A 141 15.46 6.60 -2.62
N MET A 142 15.47 5.62 -3.52
CA MET A 142 14.33 5.27 -4.39
C MET A 142 13.80 3.87 -4.04
N PRO A 143 12.48 3.69 -3.83
CA PRO A 143 11.88 2.40 -3.44
C PRO A 143 12.16 1.22 -4.37
N LEU A 144 12.47 1.50 -5.64
CA LEU A 144 12.86 0.51 -6.65
C LEU A 144 14.33 0.65 -7.08
N ALA A 145 15.21 1.22 -6.23
CA ALA A 145 16.60 1.50 -6.58
C ALA A 145 17.38 0.31 -7.13
N GLU A 146 17.02 -0.92 -6.77
CA GLU A 146 17.67 -2.11 -7.32
C GLU A 146 17.20 -2.52 -8.73
N LEU A 147 16.20 -1.85 -9.31
CA LEU A 147 15.88 -1.94 -10.74
C LEU A 147 16.83 -1.11 -11.60
N LEU A 148 17.58 -0.20 -10.96
CA LEU A 148 18.40 0.77 -11.65
C LEU A 148 19.82 0.21 -11.77
N ILE A 149 20.33 0.22 -12.99
CA ILE A 149 21.69 -0.23 -13.29
C ILE A 149 22.65 0.65 -12.48
N LYS A 150 23.52 0.00 -11.70
CA LYS A 150 24.43 0.63 -10.72
C LYS A 150 25.36 1.73 -11.26
N ASP A 151 25.47 1.89 -12.57
CA ASP A 151 26.57 2.62 -13.21
C ASP A 151 26.21 4.02 -13.74
N ASP A 152 24.92 4.42 -13.80
CA ASP A 152 24.53 5.61 -14.59
C ASP A 152 23.81 6.74 -13.82
N ILE A 153 23.59 6.60 -12.51
CA ILE A 153 22.92 7.65 -11.73
C ILE A 153 23.90 8.19 -10.69
N GLY A 154 24.55 9.30 -11.06
CA GLY A 154 25.39 10.06 -10.15
C GLY A 154 24.60 10.36 -8.88
N GLY A 155 25.22 10.22 -7.71
CA GLY A 155 24.54 10.38 -6.41
C GLY A 155 23.85 11.74 -6.15
N GLY A 156 23.90 12.68 -7.10
CA GLY A 156 23.17 13.96 -7.08
C GLY A 156 21.69 13.84 -7.46
N ASP A 157 21.32 12.99 -8.43
CA ASP A 157 19.95 12.96 -8.96
C ASP A 157 18.94 12.52 -7.89
N TRP A 158 19.33 11.58 -7.03
CA TRP A 158 18.50 11.11 -5.92
C TRP A 158 18.25 12.15 -4.83
N VAL A 159 19.18 13.10 -4.67
CA VAL A 159 19.01 14.23 -3.74
C VAL A 159 17.95 15.20 -4.29
N GLU A 160 17.94 15.41 -5.60
CA GLU A 160 16.92 16.25 -6.26
C GLU A 160 15.53 15.60 -6.19
N TRP A 161 15.44 14.29 -6.38
CA TRP A 161 14.20 13.54 -6.24
C TRP A 161 13.64 13.58 -4.83
N GLU A 162 14.53 13.49 -3.83
CA GLU A 162 14.12 13.65 -2.43
C GLU A 162 13.66 15.09 -2.14
N ALA A 163 14.35 16.09 -2.68
CA ALA A 163 13.93 17.50 -2.57
C ALA A 163 12.60 17.77 -3.27
N TRP A 164 12.34 17.12 -4.40
CA TRP A 164 11.04 17.13 -5.06
C TRP A 164 9.97 16.46 -4.18
N ALA A 165 10.26 15.29 -3.60
CA ALA A 165 9.31 14.60 -2.74
C ALA A 165 8.92 15.43 -1.50
N HIS A 166 9.87 16.17 -0.93
CA HIS A 166 9.59 17.18 0.09
C HIS A 166 8.55 18.20 -0.39
N LYS A 167 8.81 18.85 -1.53
CA LYS A 167 7.90 19.85 -2.11
C LYS A 167 6.53 19.27 -2.44
N GLU A 168 6.50 18.07 -3.00
CA GLU A 168 5.28 17.37 -3.40
C GLU A 168 4.39 17.08 -2.19
N LEU A 169 4.96 16.60 -1.09
CA LEU A 169 4.17 16.36 0.13
C LEU A 169 3.66 17.65 0.78
N MET A 170 4.42 18.74 0.69
CA MET A 170 4.05 20.07 1.22
C MET A 170 3.06 20.84 0.32
N SER A 171 2.92 20.44 -0.95
CA SER A 171 2.04 21.09 -1.94
C SER A 171 0.57 21.19 -1.51
N VAL A 172 0.16 20.36 -0.55
CA VAL A 172 -1.19 20.33 0.04
C VAL A 172 -1.41 21.43 1.11
N GLY A 173 -0.49 22.40 1.20
CA GLY A 173 -0.67 23.68 1.89
C GLY A 173 0.01 23.80 3.26
N SER A 174 1.00 22.96 3.58
CA SER A 174 1.69 23.02 4.86
C SER A 174 3.11 22.46 4.77
N ASP A 175 4.02 23.01 5.59
CA ASP A 175 5.38 22.51 5.74
C ASP A 175 5.42 21.17 6.49
N LEU A 176 6.53 20.45 6.40
CA LEU A 176 6.75 19.27 7.24
C LEU A 176 7.13 19.68 8.67
N HIS A 177 6.54 19.03 9.67
CA HIS A 177 6.80 19.34 11.08
C HIS A 177 8.14 18.77 11.61
N GLY A 178 8.91 18.07 10.76
CA GLY A 178 10.07 17.29 11.18
C GLY A 178 11.03 16.95 10.04
N LYS A 179 12.21 16.44 10.41
CA LYS A 179 13.22 15.99 9.45
C LYS A 179 12.97 14.53 9.11
N PHE A 180 12.26 14.33 8.00
CA PHE A 180 12.01 13.01 7.44
C PHE A 180 12.95 12.73 6.27
N SER A 181 13.28 11.45 6.11
CA SER A 181 14.09 10.94 5.01
C SER A 181 13.32 9.88 4.23
N ASN A 182 13.66 9.71 2.97
CA ASN A 182 13.05 8.73 2.07
C ASN A 182 11.54 9.01 1.86
N LEU A 183 11.16 10.28 1.74
CA LEU A 183 9.77 10.71 1.53
C LEU A 183 9.17 10.14 0.24
N GLN A 184 10.02 9.81 -0.73
CA GLN A 184 9.65 9.09 -1.95
C GLN A 184 8.89 7.79 -1.68
N TYR A 185 9.12 7.11 -0.56
CA TYR A 185 8.39 5.88 -0.19
C TYR A 185 6.91 6.16 0.10
N VAL A 186 6.60 7.31 0.70
CA VAL A 186 5.20 7.71 0.98
C VAL A 186 4.49 8.04 -0.34
N ILE A 187 5.14 8.78 -1.22
CA ILE A 187 4.60 9.12 -2.54
C ILE A 187 4.40 7.85 -3.37
N PHE A 188 5.40 6.97 -3.43
CA PHE A 188 5.33 5.71 -4.14
C PHE A 188 4.18 4.83 -3.66
N ALA A 189 4.06 4.62 -2.34
CA ALA A 189 2.95 3.86 -1.76
C ALA A 189 1.60 4.48 -2.12
N LYS A 190 1.46 5.81 -1.96
CA LYS A 190 0.23 6.54 -2.29
C LYS A 190 -0.15 6.39 -3.76
N THR A 191 0.80 6.59 -4.68
CA THR A 191 0.57 6.49 -6.12
C THR A 191 0.15 5.07 -6.52
N LEU A 192 0.82 4.03 -6.01
CA LEU A 192 0.43 2.65 -6.27
C LEU A 192 -0.98 2.32 -5.78
N LEU A 193 -1.27 2.64 -4.52
CA LEU A 193 -2.56 2.34 -3.89
C LEU A 193 -3.70 3.12 -4.54
N LEU A 194 -3.49 4.41 -4.82
CA LEU A 194 -4.46 5.28 -5.48
C LEU A 194 -4.77 4.78 -6.88
N ARG A 195 -3.74 4.58 -7.70
CA ARG A 195 -3.93 4.18 -9.10
C ARG A 195 -4.55 2.79 -9.22
N THR A 196 -4.11 1.84 -8.39
CA THR A 196 -4.69 0.49 -8.34
C THR A 196 -6.16 0.55 -7.95
N ARG A 197 -6.52 1.33 -6.91
CA ARG A 197 -7.93 1.53 -6.51
C ARG A 197 -8.77 2.08 -7.66
N ASP A 198 -8.32 3.15 -8.31
CA ASP A 198 -9.09 3.82 -9.36
C ASP A 198 -9.39 2.88 -10.53
N LEU A 199 -8.38 2.12 -10.97
CA LEU A 199 -8.56 1.16 -12.06
C LEU A 199 -9.49 0.01 -11.70
N LEU A 200 -9.49 -0.46 -10.44
CA LEU A 200 -10.43 -1.50 -9.99
C LEU A 200 -11.87 -0.97 -9.97
N LEU A 201 -12.08 0.28 -9.57
CA LEU A 201 -13.39 0.92 -9.55
C LEU A 201 -13.91 1.20 -10.98
N GLU A 202 -13.05 1.71 -11.86
CA GLU A 202 -13.36 1.98 -13.27
C GLU A 202 -13.65 0.69 -14.06
N GLY A 203 -12.85 -0.35 -13.83
CA GLY A 203 -12.93 -1.63 -14.52
C GLY A 203 -14.12 -2.51 -14.17
N LYS A 204 -15.06 -2.01 -13.34
CA LYS A 204 -16.18 -2.79 -12.78
C LYS A 204 -15.72 -4.08 -12.10
N PHE A 205 -14.51 -4.09 -11.52
CA PHE A 205 -14.04 -5.23 -10.74
C PHE A 205 -15.01 -5.42 -9.59
N SER A 206 -15.66 -6.58 -9.52
CA SER A 206 -16.63 -6.83 -8.47
C SER A 206 -15.89 -6.80 -7.14
N SER A 207 -16.35 -6.00 -6.19
CA SER A 207 -15.81 -5.99 -4.83
C SER A 207 -15.91 -7.34 -4.11
N LYS A 208 -16.62 -8.33 -4.69
CA LYS A 208 -16.63 -9.71 -4.23
C LYS A 208 -15.37 -10.50 -4.64
N ASP A 209 -14.54 -9.98 -5.54
CA ASP A 209 -13.49 -10.74 -6.22
C ASP A 209 -12.09 -10.59 -5.59
N GLY A 210 -11.87 -9.63 -4.67
CA GLY A 210 -10.57 -9.45 -4.01
C GLY A 210 -10.29 -8.01 -3.55
N VAL A 211 -9.31 -7.82 -2.67
CA VAL A 211 -8.60 -6.54 -2.42
C VAL A 211 -9.47 -5.43 -1.78
N ARG A 212 -10.36 -5.79 -0.85
CA ARG A 212 -11.26 -4.84 -0.17
C ARG A 212 -10.56 -3.84 0.77
N SER A 213 -9.38 -4.18 1.24
CA SER A 213 -8.58 -3.38 2.18
C SER A 213 -7.76 -2.27 1.50
N ILE A 214 -7.77 -2.17 0.16
CA ILE A 214 -6.96 -1.17 -0.56
C ILE A 214 -7.29 0.27 -0.18
N THR A 215 -8.57 0.58 -0.01
CA THR A 215 -9.03 1.93 0.35
C THR A 215 -8.66 2.26 1.80
N TRP A 216 -8.59 1.26 2.66
CA TRP A 216 -8.11 1.41 4.03
C TRP A 216 -6.59 1.66 4.06
N TRP A 217 -5.81 0.89 3.30
CA TRP A 217 -4.37 1.13 3.15
C TRP A 217 -4.04 2.48 2.54
N LEU A 218 -4.80 2.91 1.52
CA LEU A 218 -4.69 4.25 0.96
C LEU A 218 -5.01 5.30 2.03
N GLY A 219 -6.08 5.12 2.80
CA GLY A 219 -6.41 5.98 3.94
C GLY A 219 -5.26 6.10 4.95
N ARG A 220 -4.60 4.99 5.27
CA ARG A 220 -3.40 4.99 6.14
C ARG A 220 -2.25 5.78 5.54
N SER A 221 -1.97 5.64 4.24
CA SER A 221 -0.91 6.43 3.57
C SER A 221 -1.20 7.94 3.55
N LEU A 222 -2.47 8.33 3.31
CA LEU A 222 -2.89 9.72 3.32
C LEU A 222 -2.84 10.32 4.73
N PHE A 223 -3.25 9.54 5.73
CA PHE A 223 -3.20 9.97 7.12
C PHE A 223 -1.75 10.04 7.62
N LEU A 224 -0.88 9.15 7.16
CA LEU A 224 0.55 9.27 7.40
C LEU A 224 1.08 10.59 6.81
N GLN A 225 0.79 10.91 5.54
CA GLN A 225 1.17 12.20 4.96
C GLN A 225 0.67 13.36 5.81
N GLN A 226 -0.61 13.36 6.23
CA GLN A 226 -1.15 14.40 7.10
C GLN A 226 -0.35 14.51 8.41
N ARG A 227 0.06 13.39 8.98
CA ARG A 227 0.87 13.40 10.21
C ARG A 227 2.28 13.90 10.00
N LEU A 228 2.80 13.99 8.77
CA LEU A 228 4.11 14.60 8.50
C LEU A 228 4.04 16.13 8.38
N LEU A 229 2.85 16.67 8.11
CA LEU A 229 2.61 18.12 7.97
C LEU A 229 2.48 18.81 9.34
N ASP A 230 2.86 20.08 9.38
CA ASP A 230 2.72 20.94 10.57
C ASP A 230 1.26 21.35 10.80
N GLU A 231 0.54 21.65 9.72
CA GLU A 231 -0.88 22.04 9.74
C GLU A 231 -1.78 21.00 9.07
N ARG A 232 -3.08 21.11 9.35
CA ARG A 232 -4.10 20.23 8.79
C ARG A 232 -4.45 20.63 7.36
N SER A 233 -4.27 19.71 6.42
CA SER A 233 -4.65 19.90 5.03
C SER A 233 -6.12 19.52 4.83
N SER A 234 -6.92 20.47 4.36
CA SER A 234 -8.32 20.23 3.94
C SER A 234 -8.40 19.28 2.75
N PHE A 235 -7.42 19.35 1.84
CA PHE A 235 -7.33 18.45 0.69
C PHE A 235 -7.17 16.99 1.14
N LEU A 236 -6.22 16.72 2.04
CA LEU A 236 -6.05 15.36 2.60
C LEU A 236 -7.28 14.92 3.39
N PHE A 237 -7.94 15.83 4.11
CA PHE A 237 -9.17 15.52 4.82
C PHE A 237 -10.28 15.04 3.89
N ASP A 238 -10.51 15.74 2.77
CA ASP A 238 -11.53 15.35 1.81
C ASP A 238 -11.22 13.98 1.18
N MET A 239 -9.95 13.71 0.84
CA MET A 239 -9.53 12.38 0.36
C MET A 239 -9.71 11.29 1.43
N LEU A 240 -9.38 11.57 2.69
CA LEU A 240 -9.57 10.64 3.81
C LEU A 240 -11.05 10.33 4.04
N ARG A 241 -11.95 11.29 3.87
CA ARG A 241 -13.40 11.06 3.96
C ARG A 241 -13.90 10.12 2.88
N VAL A 242 -13.37 10.21 1.66
CA VAL A 242 -13.66 9.27 0.58
C VAL A 242 -13.19 7.87 0.96
N CYS A 243 -11.92 7.72 1.36
CA CYS A 243 -11.35 6.43 1.76
C CYS A 243 -12.13 5.81 2.94
N LYS A 244 -12.50 6.61 3.93
CA LYS A 244 -13.33 6.19 5.07
C LYS A 244 -14.68 5.65 4.62
N ARG A 245 -15.40 6.37 3.75
CA ARG A 245 -16.74 5.95 3.27
C ARG A 245 -16.65 4.60 2.54
N GLU A 246 -15.66 4.45 1.66
CA GLU A 246 -15.44 3.22 0.91
C GLU A 246 -15.04 2.07 1.83
N SER A 247 -14.13 2.32 2.78
CA SER A 247 -13.70 1.29 3.74
C SER A 247 -14.85 0.86 4.66
N LEU A 248 -15.72 1.78 5.13
CA LEU A 248 -16.93 1.47 5.89
C LEU A 248 -17.93 0.64 5.07
N PHE A 249 -18.00 0.89 3.75
CA PHE A 249 -18.84 0.11 2.87
C PHE A 249 -18.40 -1.36 2.84
N TYR A 250 -17.09 -1.64 2.86
CA TYR A 250 -16.55 -3.01 2.78
C TYR A 250 -16.30 -3.70 4.11
N LEU A 251 -15.86 -2.97 5.13
CA LEU A 251 -15.31 -3.50 6.38
C LEU A 251 -15.98 -2.91 7.63
N GLY A 252 -17.02 -2.07 7.47
CA GLY A 252 -17.60 -1.30 8.58
C GLY A 252 -18.42 -2.09 9.60
N THR A 253 -18.76 -3.35 9.33
CA THR A 253 -19.49 -4.22 10.27
C THR A 253 -18.90 -5.61 10.32
N LEU A 254 -19.17 -6.33 11.41
CA LEU A 254 -18.65 -7.68 11.63
C LEU A 254 -19.19 -8.66 10.58
N GLU A 255 -20.44 -8.49 10.15
CA GLU A 255 -21.08 -9.31 9.12
C GLU A 255 -20.33 -9.16 7.80
N LYS A 256 -20.02 -7.94 7.38
CA LYS A 256 -19.31 -7.68 6.12
C LYS A 256 -17.90 -8.30 6.09
N ILE A 257 -17.20 -8.27 7.23
CA ILE A 257 -15.87 -8.87 7.40
C ILE A 257 -15.99 -10.40 7.33
N LYS A 258 -16.93 -10.99 8.08
CA LYS A 258 -17.18 -12.45 8.09
C LYS A 258 -17.62 -12.96 6.72
N ASP A 259 -18.46 -12.21 6.01
CA ASP A 259 -18.91 -12.54 4.65
C ASP A 259 -17.72 -12.57 3.66
N TYR A 260 -16.66 -11.82 3.95
CA TYR A 260 -15.50 -11.71 3.09
C TYR A 260 -14.41 -12.73 3.41
N TRP A 261 -13.84 -12.68 4.61
CA TRP A 261 -12.73 -13.53 5.05
C TRP A 261 -13.17 -14.81 5.76
N GLY A 262 -14.48 -15.04 5.91
CA GLY A 262 -15.02 -16.11 6.73
C GLY A 262 -15.05 -15.75 8.22
N ALA A 263 -15.80 -16.51 9.00
CA ALA A 263 -15.77 -16.39 10.45
C ALA A 263 -14.43 -16.91 11.00
N ASN A 264 -13.52 -15.98 11.29
CA ASN A 264 -12.22 -16.24 11.92
C ASN A 264 -12.09 -15.38 13.21
N GLU A 265 -11.10 -15.70 14.04
CA GLU A 265 -10.88 -15.04 15.34
C GLU A 265 -10.54 -13.55 15.17
N ASP A 266 -9.89 -13.20 14.06
CA ASP A 266 -9.45 -11.83 13.75
C ASP A 266 -10.58 -10.88 13.38
N CYS A 267 -11.77 -11.36 13.04
CA CYS A 267 -12.86 -10.52 12.53
C CYS A 267 -13.18 -9.35 13.47
N SER A 268 -13.19 -9.60 14.79
CA SER A 268 -13.41 -8.58 15.81
C SER A 268 -12.24 -7.62 15.91
N THR A 269 -11.01 -8.13 15.93
CA THR A 269 -9.80 -7.30 16.01
C THR A 269 -9.68 -6.38 14.80
N VAL A 270 -9.89 -6.91 13.59
CA VAL A 270 -9.89 -6.11 12.36
C VAL A 270 -10.94 -5.01 12.41
N LEU A 271 -12.17 -5.32 12.82
CA LEU A 271 -13.24 -4.32 12.97
C LEU A 271 -12.87 -3.24 13.99
N SER A 272 -12.36 -3.66 15.15
CA SER A 272 -11.94 -2.76 16.22
C SER A 272 -10.80 -1.85 15.78
N THR A 273 -9.73 -2.39 15.19
CA THR A 273 -8.61 -1.59 14.66
C THR A 273 -9.09 -0.61 13.60
N PHE A 274 -9.95 -1.04 12.68
CA PHE A 274 -10.52 -0.17 11.66
C PHE A 274 -11.27 1.02 12.28
N HIS A 275 -12.19 0.77 13.22
CA HIS A 275 -12.96 1.85 13.87
C HIS A 275 -12.08 2.74 14.77
N VAL A 276 -11.06 2.19 15.42
CA VAL A 276 -10.08 2.98 16.18
C VAL A 276 -9.33 3.94 15.27
N GLU A 277 -8.83 3.47 14.12
CA GLU A 277 -8.13 4.34 13.17
C GLU A 277 -9.05 5.41 12.58
N VAL A 278 -10.29 5.06 12.23
CA VAL A 278 -11.31 6.03 11.80
C VAL A 278 -11.57 7.08 12.89
N GLY A 279 -11.72 6.65 14.15
CA GLY A 279 -11.92 7.56 15.29
C GLY A 279 -10.71 8.47 15.56
N ILE A 280 -9.48 7.96 15.40
CA ILE A 280 -8.26 8.76 15.49
C ILE A 280 -8.24 9.84 14.41
N GLN A 281 -8.61 9.49 13.16
CA GLN A 281 -8.70 10.46 12.07
C GLN A 281 -9.75 11.54 12.35
N GLU A 282 -10.95 11.14 12.81
CA GLU A 282 -12.00 12.08 13.18
C GLU A 282 -11.59 13.00 14.33
N LEU A 283 -10.96 12.46 15.36
CA LEU A 283 -10.46 13.24 16.49
C LEU A 283 -9.37 14.22 16.03
N TYR A 284 -8.47 13.77 15.15
CA TYR A 284 -7.39 14.59 14.63
C TYR A 284 -7.92 15.82 13.89
N TYR A 285 -8.92 15.66 13.01
CA TYR A 285 -9.51 16.79 12.26
C TYR A 285 -10.63 17.53 13.03
N GLY A 286 -11.33 16.87 13.94
CA GLY A 286 -12.46 17.42 14.69
C GLY A 286 -12.07 18.36 15.81
N ARG A 287 -10.80 18.36 16.26
CA ARG A 287 -10.26 19.36 17.18
C ARG A 287 -10.05 20.70 16.48
N VAL A 288 -11.12 21.43 16.17
CA VAL A 288 -11.00 22.84 15.81
C VAL A 288 -10.37 23.54 17.02
N ASP A 289 -9.17 24.12 16.88
CA ASP A 289 -8.64 25.00 17.91
C ASP A 289 -9.65 26.13 18.07
N ALA A 290 -10.31 26.19 19.23
CA ALA A 290 -11.28 27.24 19.53
C ALA A 290 -10.63 28.63 19.70
N SER A 291 -9.33 28.75 19.43
CA SER A 291 -8.50 29.94 19.67
C SER A 291 -7.71 30.41 18.43
N ARG A 292 -8.11 30.05 17.21
CA ARG A 292 -7.71 30.77 15.99
C ARG A 292 -8.88 31.59 15.46
#